data_AF-A0A0J1FHU2-F1
#
_entry.id   AF-A0A0J1FHU2-F1
#
_cell.length_a   1.000
_cell.length_b   1.000
_cell.length_c   1.000
_cell.angle_alpha   90.00
_cell.angle_beta   90.00
_cell.angle_gamma   90.00
#
_symmetry.space_group_name_H-M   'P 1'
#
loop_
_entity.id
_entity.type
_entity.pdbx_description
1 polymer ?
#
loop_
_entity_poly.entity_id
_entity_poly.type
_entity_poly.pdbx_seq_one_letter_code
_entity_poly.pdbx_strand_id
1 'polypeptide(L)'
;MYFITGLTSLNPSHKSRCLGYYRNRQEALSAVNENRGGFDQGIYDYLVIERIGEGIHAIAEEETWFRWVNLVASYRDRGYWERILKPPETANFITHAVGQNWRSF
;
A
#
# COMPACT_ATOMS: atom_id res chain seq x y z
N MET A 1 -9.16 -5.15 10.19
CA MET A 1 -8.75 -3.72 10.13
C MET A 1 -8.20 -3.42 8.73
N TYR A 2 -8.22 -2.17 8.30
CA TYR A 2 -7.69 -1.74 7.00
C TYR A 2 -6.33 -1.08 7.20
N PHE A 3 -5.26 -1.77 6.82
CA PHE A 3 -3.88 -1.30 6.94
C PHE A 3 -3.45 -0.59 5.66
N ILE A 4 -2.69 0.48 5.80
CA ILE A 4 -2.12 1.24 4.68
C ILE A 4 -0.61 1.01 4.70
N THR A 5 -0.09 0.40 3.65
CA THR A 5 1.34 0.07 3.53
C THR A 5 1.94 0.77 2.32
N GLY A 6 3.08 1.43 2.51
CA GLY A 6 3.86 2.01 1.42
C GLY A 6 4.94 1.06 0.93
N LEU A 7 5.16 1.02 -0.38
CA LEU A 7 6.14 0.18 -1.06
C LEU A 7 7.04 1.05 -1.95
N THR A 8 8.35 0.86 -1.89
CA THR A 8 9.31 1.62 -2.72
C THR A 8 9.32 1.20 -4.19
N SER A 9 8.82 0.01 -4.49
CA SER A 9 8.84 -0.61 -5.82
C SER A 9 7.97 -1.88 -5.82
N LEU A 10 7.76 -2.49 -7.00
CA LEU A 10 7.08 -3.78 -7.14
C LEU A 10 8.05 -4.97 -7.29
N ASN A 11 9.37 -4.71 -7.27
CA ASN A 11 10.37 -5.76 -7.35
C ASN A 11 10.40 -6.59 -6.04
N PRO A 12 10.92 -7.82 -6.05
CA PRO A 12 10.99 -8.66 -4.85
C PRO A 12 11.81 -8.06 -3.70
N SER A 13 12.74 -7.16 -4.00
CA SER A 13 13.60 -6.48 -3.03
C SER A 13 13.05 -5.14 -2.53
N HIS A 14 11.77 -4.85 -2.80
CA HIS A 14 11.15 -3.60 -2.37
C HIS A 14 11.17 -3.45 -0.85
N LYS A 15 11.33 -2.21 -0.39
CA LYS A 15 11.12 -1.89 1.03
C LYS A 15 9.65 -1.58 1.22
N SER A 16 9.10 -2.05 2.33
CA SER A 16 7.72 -1.80 2.73
C SER A 16 7.66 -1.24 4.14
N ARG A 17 6.63 -0.44 4.43
CA ARG A 17 6.35 0.05 5.77
C ARG A 17 4.85 0.20 5.97
N CYS A 18 4.32 -0.35 7.05
CA CYS A 18 2.98 -0.02 7.52
C CYS A 18 2.97 1.44 7.99
N LEU A 19 2.18 2.28 7.32
CA LEU A 19 2.10 3.72 7.54
C LEU A 19 0.96 4.07 8.52
N GLY A 20 -0.07 3.23 8.60
CA GLY A 20 -1.20 3.43 9.49
C GLY A 20 -2.30 2.40 9.26
N TYR A 21 -3.38 2.48 10.04
CA TYR A 21 -4.55 1.63 9.89
C TYR A 21 -5.82 2.33 10.35
N TYR A 22 -6.95 1.91 9.77
CA TYR A 22 -8.30 2.35 10.15
C TYR A 22 -9.19 1.14 10.41
N ARG A 23 -10.25 1.34 11.19
CA ARG A 23 -11.31 0.33 11.36
C ARG A 23 -12.19 0.25 10.12
N ASN A 24 -12.40 1.37 9.43
CA ASN A 24 -13.31 1.49 8.30
C ASN A 24 -12.55 1.66 6.97
N ARG A 25 -13.01 0.95 5.92
CA ARG A 25 -12.48 1.05 4.56
C ARG A 25 -12.53 2.48 4.01
N GLN A 26 -13.66 3.16 4.22
CA GLN A 26 -13.90 4.49 3.67
C GLN A 26 -12.92 5.51 4.26
N GLU A 27 -12.62 5.40 5.55
CA GLU A 27 -11.63 6.26 6.20
C GLU A 27 -10.22 6.00 5.67
N ALA A 28 -9.84 4.74 5.45
CA ALA A 28 -8.56 4.40 4.84
C ALA A 28 -8.45 4.96 3.41
N LEU A 29 -9.52 4.85 2.62
CA LEU A 29 -9.58 5.44 1.27
C LEU A 29 -9.48 6.96 1.30
N SER A 30 -10.24 7.63 2.17
CA SER A 30 -10.16 9.08 2.36
C SER A 30 -8.76 9.51 2.78
N ALA A 31 -8.10 8.77 3.68
CA ALA A 31 -6.74 9.06 4.11
C ALA A 31 -5.74 9.00 2.95
N VAL A 32 -5.86 8.01 2.06
CA VAL A 32 -5.02 7.91 0.85
C VAL A 32 -5.32 9.05 -0.12
N ASN A 33 -6.60 9.29 -0.44
CA ASN A 33 -7.00 10.32 -1.41
C ASN A 33 -6.60 11.73 -0.97
N GLU A 34 -6.68 12.03 0.32
CA GLU A 34 -6.29 13.30 0.91
C GLU A 34 -4.79 13.35 1.27
N ASN A 35 -4.05 12.28 0.99
CA ASN A 35 -2.63 12.14 1.34
C ASN A 35 -2.33 12.49 2.82
N ARG A 36 -3.18 12.02 3.74
CA ARG A 36 -3.07 12.34 5.16
C ARG A 36 -1.74 11.83 5.73
N GLY A 37 -1.08 12.66 6.54
CA GLY A 37 0.22 12.32 7.12
C GLY A 37 1.38 12.35 6.14
N GLY A 38 1.15 12.81 4.89
CA GLY A 38 2.18 12.90 3.84
C GLY A 38 2.73 11.52 3.50
N PHE A 39 1.90 10.64 2.94
CA PHE A 39 2.36 9.30 2.53
C PHE A 39 3.35 9.38 1.36
N ASP A 40 3.26 10.45 0.58
CA ASP A 40 4.08 10.86 -0.54
C ASP A 40 5.47 11.41 -0.15
N GLN A 41 6.09 10.97 0.96
CA GLN A 41 7.40 11.49 1.42
C GLN A 41 8.58 11.34 0.42
N GLY A 42 8.31 11.05 -0.85
CA GLY A 42 9.27 10.86 -1.93
C GLY A 42 9.95 9.49 -1.90
N ILE A 43 9.54 8.64 -0.96
CA ILE A 43 10.17 7.34 -0.65
C ILE A 43 9.37 6.17 -1.22
N TYR A 44 8.04 6.26 -1.27
CA TYR A 44 7.18 5.17 -1.72
C TYR A 44 6.55 5.48 -3.09
N ASP A 45 6.59 4.50 -3.99
CA ASP A 45 6.01 4.60 -5.33
C ASP A 45 4.58 4.04 -5.38
N TYR A 46 4.24 3.16 -4.42
CA TYR A 46 2.96 2.46 -4.37
C TYR A 46 2.40 2.44 -2.94
N LEU A 47 1.07 2.45 -2.85
CA LEU A 47 0.35 2.12 -1.62
C LEU A 47 -0.57 0.92 -1.86
N VAL A 48 -0.75 0.13 -0.80
CA VAL A 48 -1.79 -0.90 -0.75
C VAL A 48 -2.59 -0.73 0.53
N ILE A 49 -3.92 -0.77 0.40
CA ILE A 49 -4.84 -0.92 1.53
C ILE A 49 -5.20 -2.39 1.62
N GLU A 50 -4.92 -3.01 2.76
CA GLU A 50 -5.17 -4.41 3.02
C GLU A 50 -6.18 -4.56 4.16
N ARG A 51 -7.26 -5.32 3.92
CA ARG A 51 -8.15 -5.77 4.99
C ARG A 51 -7.54 -7.01 5.62
N ILE A 52 -7.05 -6.87 6.85
CA ILE A 52 -6.39 -7.95 7.59
C ILE A 52 -7.21 -8.21 8.86
N GLY A 53 -7.61 -9.48 9.05
CA GLY A 53 -8.28 -9.96 10.26
C GLY A 53 -7.35 -9.97 11.48
N GLU A 54 -7.92 -10.21 12.67
CA GLU A 54 -7.11 -10.44 13.87
C GLU A 54 -6.37 -11.77 13.74
N GLY A 55 -5.07 -11.79 14.10
CA GLY A 55 -4.23 -12.98 14.02
C GLY A 55 -2.78 -12.65 13.70
N ILE A 56 -1.91 -13.66 13.82
CA ILE A 56 -0.49 -13.56 13.48
C ILE A 56 -0.32 -14.08 12.04
N HIS A 57 0.34 -13.32 11.17
CA HIS A 57 0.47 -13.64 9.73
C HIS A 57 -0.86 -13.84 9.01
N ALA A 58 -1.88 -13.07 9.39
CA ALA A 58 -3.18 -13.12 8.75
C ALA A 58 -3.09 -12.74 7.27
N ILE A 59 -3.80 -13.51 6.44
CA ILE A 59 -3.90 -13.30 4.99
C ILE A 59 -4.81 -12.08 4.74
N ALA A 60 -4.43 -11.20 3.81
CA ALA A 60 -5.31 -10.11 3.39
C ALA A 60 -6.59 -10.66 2.74
N GLU A 61 -7.76 -10.28 3.28
CA GLU A 61 -9.08 -10.66 2.76
C GLU A 61 -9.45 -9.84 1.53
N GLU A 62 -9.03 -8.58 1.52
CA GLU A 62 -9.29 -7.62 0.45
C GLU A 62 -8.06 -6.72 0.26
N GLU A 63 -7.78 -6.35 -0.98
CA GLU A 63 -6.70 -5.43 -1.33
C GLU A 63 -7.22 -4.31 -2.24
N THR A 64 -6.75 -3.08 -2.03
CA THR A 64 -6.94 -1.96 -2.95
C THR A 64 -5.61 -1.28 -3.22
N TRP A 65 -5.22 -1.21 -4.49
CA TRP A 65 -3.89 -0.79 -4.92
C TRP A 65 -3.88 0.61 -5.52
N PHE A 66 -2.79 1.34 -5.25
CA PHE A 66 -2.57 2.68 -5.75
C PHE A 66 -1.13 2.87 -6.22
N ARG A 67 -0.96 3.73 -7.23
CA ARG A 67 0.33 4.19 -7.72
C ARG A 67 0.40 5.71 -7.61
N TRP A 68 1.56 6.24 -7.24
CA TRP A 68 1.76 7.68 -7.24
C TRP A 68 1.93 8.21 -8.66
N VAL A 69 1.16 9.24 -9.01
CA VAL A 69 1.27 9.97 -10.27
C VAL A 69 1.80 11.37 -9.99
N ASN A 70 3.04 11.62 -10.41
CA ASN A 70 3.66 12.94 -10.30
C ASN A 70 3.01 13.92 -11.30
N LEU A 71 2.62 15.08 -10.83
CA LEU A 71 2.16 16.20 -11.67
C LEU A 71 3.32 17.01 -12.23
N VAL A 72 4.44 17.06 -11.49
CA VAL A 72 5.64 17.79 -11.91
C VAL A 72 6.85 16.85 -11.83
N ALA A 73 7.55 16.64 -12.95
CA ALA A 73 8.63 15.66 -13.03
C ALA A 73 9.77 15.89 -12.01
N SER A 74 10.00 17.15 -11.61
CA SER A 74 11.06 17.53 -10.66
C SER A 74 10.66 17.42 -9.18
N TYR A 75 9.38 17.24 -8.84
CA TYR A 75 8.88 17.27 -7.47
C TYR A 75 8.06 16.02 -7.17
N ARG A 76 8.63 15.10 -6.37
CA ARG A 76 7.99 13.81 -6.03
C ARG A 76 6.85 13.92 -5.02
N ASP A 77 6.72 15.04 -4.34
CA ASP A 77 5.68 15.38 -3.36
C ASP A 77 4.49 16.12 -4.00
N ARG A 78 4.53 16.34 -5.32
CA ARG A 78 3.44 17.01 -6.06
C ARG A 78 2.79 16.05 -7.02
N GLY A 79 1.79 15.35 -6.53
CA GLY A 79 1.09 14.31 -7.27
C GLY A 79 -0.22 13.90 -6.61
N TYR A 80 -0.71 12.74 -7.04
CA TYR A 80 -1.89 12.10 -6.45
C TYR A 80 -1.76 10.58 -6.54
N TRP A 81 -2.48 9.88 -5.67
CA TRP A 81 -2.59 8.42 -5.71
C TRP A 81 -3.66 8.02 -6.73
N GLU A 82 -3.25 7.34 -7.79
CA GLU A 82 -4.15 6.75 -8.78
C GLU A 82 -4.46 5.30 -8.40
N ARG A 83 -5.74 4.94 -8.36
CA ARG A 83 -6.16 3.56 -8.10
C ARG A 83 -5.84 2.68 -9.30
N ILE A 84 -5.20 1.54 -9.04
CA ILE A 84 -4.81 0.56 -10.07
C ILE A 84 -5.31 -0.84 -9.72
N LEU A 85 -5.20 -1.76 -10.69
CA LEU A 85 -5.35 -3.19 -10.42
C LEU A 85 -4.15 -3.72 -9.65
N LYS A 86 -4.32 -4.87 -8.97
CA LYS A 86 -3.23 -5.58 -8.30
C LYS A 86 -2.10 -5.85 -9.31
N PRO A 87 -0.87 -5.42 -9.05
CA PRO A 87 0.26 -5.72 -9.93
C PRO A 87 0.57 -7.23 -9.95
N PRO A 88 0.85 -7.84 -11.12
CA PRO A 88 1.10 -9.27 -11.23
C PRO A 88 2.36 -9.72 -10.46
N GLU A 89 3.34 -8.84 -10.28
CA GLU A 89 4.56 -9.11 -9.52
C GLU A 89 4.27 -9.40 -8.04
N THR A 90 3.10 -8.99 -7.54
CA THR A 90 2.71 -9.19 -6.13
C THR A 90 1.84 -10.42 -5.90
N ALA A 91 1.63 -11.26 -6.93
CA ALA A 91 0.75 -12.43 -6.85
C ALA A 91 1.12 -13.43 -5.74
N ASN A 92 2.40 -13.49 -5.34
CA ASN A 92 2.91 -14.48 -4.40
C ASN A 92 3.00 -13.98 -2.95
N PHE A 93 2.61 -12.73 -2.68
CA PHE A 93 2.58 -12.17 -1.32
C PHE A 93 1.20 -12.33 -0.69
N ILE A 94 1.17 -12.63 0.61
CA ILE A 94 -0.08 -12.80 1.37
C ILE A 94 -0.48 -11.59 2.20
N THR A 95 0.50 -10.77 2.56
CA THR A 95 0.31 -9.47 3.21
C THR A 95 1.57 -8.62 3.09
N HIS A 96 1.41 -7.30 2.99
CA HIS A 96 2.49 -6.33 3.00
C HIS A 96 2.63 -5.62 4.36
N ALA A 97 1.53 -5.46 5.10
CA ALA A 97 1.51 -4.72 6.37
C ALA A 97 2.17 -5.47 7.55
N VAL A 98 2.05 -6.80 7.61
CA VAL A 98 2.47 -7.62 8.78
C VAL A 98 3.71 -8.49 8.46
N GLY A 99 4.52 -8.02 7.51
CA GLY A 99 5.71 -8.73 7.00
C GLY A 99 5.41 -9.57 5.77
N GLN A 100 6.26 -9.46 4.75
CA GLN A 100 6.14 -10.25 3.52
C GLN A 100 6.35 -11.73 3.82
N ASN A 101 5.26 -12.50 3.72
CA ASN A 101 5.33 -13.95 3.74
C ASN A 101 5.06 -14.49 2.34
N TRP A 102 5.97 -15.32 1.87
CA TRP A 102 5.87 -16.01 0.59
C TRP A 102 4.83 -17.12 0.67
N ARG A 103 3.93 -17.21 -0.31
CA ARG A 103 3.24 -18.47 -0.59
C ARG A 103 4.20 -19.40 -1.32
N SER A 104 4.65 -20.45 -0.65
CA SER A 104 5.21 -21.62 -1.34
C SER A 104 4.08 -22.28 -2.12
N PHE A 105 4.21 -22.32 -3.45
CA PHE A 105 3.36 -23.16 -4.31
C PHE A 105 3.90 -24.59 -4.32
#